data_AF-A0A2I0Q9G8-F1
#
_entry.id   AF-A0A2I0Q9G8-F1
#
_cell.length_a   1.000
_cell.length_b   1.000
_cell.length_c   1.000
_cell.angle_alpha   90.00
_cell.angle_beta   90.00
_cell.angle_gamma   90.00
#
_symmetry.space_group_name_H-M   'P 1'
#
loop_
_entity.id
_entity.type
_entity.pdbx_description
1 polymer ?
#
loop_
_entity_poly.entity_id
_entity_poly.type
_entity_poly.pdbx_seq_one_letter_code
_entity_poly.pdbx_strand_id
1 'polypeptide(L)'
;MMNNDHKSSRSKINTFNILKIKYLFFLLLILGFARLQAQSTVNTAGGDGSGNGGSVSFSVGQMMYQTRTGTNETAAEGVQQPYEISVLSVIEGVEGINLIVQAFPNPTSDYLTINILDYEISNLTYQLYDIQGKLIKNQQIISSQTDIEMSNLVPATYIIRVMQKSRTLKSFKIIKN
;
A
#
# COMPACT_ATOMS: atom_id res chain seq x y z
N MET A 1 4.09 -53.35 63.44
CA MET A 1 4.94 -53.40 62.23
C MET A 1 4.06 -53.00 61.06
N MET A 2 4.03 -51.69 60.77
CA MET A 2 3.09 -51.10 59.83
C MET A 2 3.87 -50.50 58.66
N ASN A 3 3.32 -50.71 57.47
CA ASN A 3 3.42 -49.79 56.32
C ASN A 3 4.76 -49.77 55.55
N ASN A 4 4.91 -50.60 54.51
CA ASN A 4 5.91 -50.33 53.46
C ASN A 4 5.48 -50.67 52.02
N ASP A 5 4.39 -51.41 51.78
CA ASP A 5 4.06 -51.85 50.42
C ASP A 5 3.29 -50.82 49.57
N HIS A 6 2.67 -49.81 50.18
CA HIS A 6 1.90 -48.82 49.43
C HIS A 6 2.74 -47.73 48.74
N LYS A 7 4.01 -47.56 49.15
CA LYS A 7 4.91 -46.50 48.62
C LYS A 7 5.63 -46.91 47.33
N SER A 8 5.83 -48.22 47.09
CA SER A 8 6.55 -48.77 45.94
C SER A 8 5.76 -48.64 44.62
N SER A 9 4.44 -48.88 44.66
CA SER A 9 3.58 -48.78 43.48
C SER A 9 3.40 -47.35 42.97
N ARG A 10 3.22 -46.36 43.88
CA ARG A 10 3.14 -44.93 43.52
C ARG A 10 4.46 -44.37 42.97
N SER A 11 5.60 -44.88 43.45
CA SER A 11 6.93 -44.49 42.94
C SER A 11 7.13 -44.92 41.48
N LYS A 12 6.82 -46.18 41.15
CA LYS A 12 6.94 -46.71 39.77
C LYS A 12 6.03 -45.98 38.77
N ILE A 13 4.81 -45.60 39.18
CA ILE A 13 3.88 -44.81 38.35
C ILE A 13 4.46 -43.42 38.06
N ASN A 14 5.06 -42.76 39.07
CA ASN A 14 5.74 -41.48 38.87
C ASN A 14 6.97 -41.59 37.97
N THR A 15 7.80 -42.64 38.13
CA THR A 15 8.96 -42.88 37.25
C THR A 15 8.54 -43.15 35.81
N PHE A 16 7.45 -43.90 35.59
CA PHE A 16 6.90 -44.18 34.26
C PHE A 16 6.35 -42.91 33.60
N ASN A 17 5.69 -42.03 34.35
CA ASN A 17 5.21 -40.75 33.84
C ASN A 17 6.35 -39.76 33.57
N ILE A 18 7.40 -39.74 34.39
CA ILE A 18 8.62 -38.94 34.15
C ILE A 18 9.34 -39.44 32.89
N LEU A 19 9.41 -40.75 32.67
CA LEU A 19 10.02 -41.33 31.48
C LEU A 19 9.23 -40.97 30.21
N LYS A 20 7.89 -41.01 30.27
CA LYS A 20 7.02 -40.53 29.18
C LYS A 20 7.20 -39.04 28.89
N ILE A 21 7.30 -38.20 29.92
CA ILE A 21 7.56 -36.77 29.76
C ILE A 21 8.91 -36.51 29.09
N LYS A 22 9.95 -37.29 29.40
CA LYS A 22 11.25 -37.21 28.72
C LYS A 22 11.17 -37.58 27.24
N TYR A 23 10.47 -38.66 26.90
CA TYR A 23 10.27 -39.03 25.49
C TYR A 23 9.41 -38.01 24.73
N LEU A 24 8.39 -37.43 25.37
CA LEU A 24 7.57 -36.38 24.80
C LEU A 24 8.40 -35.10 24.55
N PHE A 25 9.26 -34.73 25.49
CA PHE A 25 10.17 -33.60 25.34
C PHE A 25 11.19 -33.82 24.22
N PHE A 26 11.74 -35.04 24.10
CA PHE A 26 12.65 -35.40 23.02
C PHE A 26 11.97 -35.39 21.64
N LEU A 27 10.71 -35.85 21.57
CA LEU A 27 9.90 -35.79 20.35
C LEU A 27 9.60 -34.34 19.93
N LEU A 28 9.25 -33.48 20.88
CA LEU A 28 9.05 -32.04 20.66
C LEU A 28 10.34 -31.35 20.18
N LEU A 29 11.49 -31.74 20.71
CA LEU A 29 12.79 -31.22 20.30
C LEU A 29 13.10 -31.56 18.83
N ILE A 30 12.84 -32.80 18.41
CA ILE A 30 13.06 -33.25 17.01
C ILE A 30 12.10 -32.54 16.04
N LEU A 31 10.84 -32.34 16.43
CA LEU A 31 9.87 -31.61 15.62
C LEU A 31 10.22 -30.12 15.47
N GLY A 32 10.87 -29.52 16.48
CA GLY A 32 11.35 -28.14 16.42
C GLY A 32 12.51 -27.90 15.44
N PHE A 33 13.33 -28.92 15.16
CA PHE A 33 14.43 -28.81 14.19
C PHE A 33 14.01 -29.09 12.74
N ALA A 34 12.79 -29.58 12.50
CA ALA A 34 12.43 -30.13 11.20
C ALA A 34 12.21 -29.10 10.09
N ARG A 35 12.00 -27.80 10.38
CA ARG A 35 11.76 -26.78 9.34
C ARG A 35 12.20 -25.38 9.76
N LEU A 36 13.49 -25.08 9.60
CA LEU A 36 13.96 -23.71 9.41
C LEU A 36 14.20 -23.51 7.91
N GLN A 37 13.12 -23.30 7.16
CA GLN A 37 13.22 -22.80 5.79
C GLN A 37 13.43 -21.29 5.90
N ALA A 38 14.66 -20.81 5.71
CA ALA A 38 14.88 -19.40 5.46
C ALA A 38 14.25 -19.07 4.10
N GLN A 39 13.35 -18.09 4.08
CA GLN A 39 12.68 -17.66 2.86
C GLN A 39 13.74 -17.05 1.93
N SER A 40 14.02 -17.70 0.80
CA SER A 40 14.85 -17.11 -0.25
C SER A 40 13.94 -16.36 -1.22
N THR A 41 14.03 -15.03 -1.19
CA THR A 41 13.41 -14.19 -2.21
C THR A 41 14.31 -14.20 -3.44
N VAL A 42 13.73 -14.38 -4.64
CA VAL A 42 14.46 -14.11 -5.87
C VAL A 42 14.39 -12.61 -6.13
N ASN A 43 15.41 -11.91 -5.68
CA ASN A 43 15.55 -10.48 -5.87
C ASN A 43 16.09 -10.17 -7.26
N THR A 44 15.54 -9.14 -7.92
CA THR A 44 16.08 -8.63 -9.18
C THR A 44 17.48 -8.02 -8.99
N ALA A 45 17.79 -7.52 -7.79
CA ALA A 45 19.12 -7.11 -7.32
C ALA A 45 19.20 -7.11 -5.78
N GLY A 46 20.38 -7.29 -5.19
CA GLY A 46 20.58 -7.23 -3.74
C GLY A 46 22.06 -7.23 -3.38
N GLY A 47 22.40 -6.97 -2.11
CA GLY A 47 23.77 -6.98 -1.64
C GLY A 47 23.92 -6.74 -0.14
N ASP A 48 25.14 -6.94 0.35
CA ASP A 48 25.52 -6.72 1.74
C ASP A 48 26.47 -5.52 1.84
N GLY A 49 26.23 -4.63 2.80
CA GLY A 49 27.15 -3.58 3.21
C GLY A 49 27.66 -3.86 4.61
N SER A 50 28.98 -3.89 4.82
CA SER A 50 29.59 -4.07 6.14
C SER A 50 30.45 -2.87 6.52
N GLY A 51 30.35 -2.42 7.78
CA GLY A 51 31.24 -1.42 8.37
C GLY A 51 31.53 -1.69 9.84
N ASN A 52 32.34 -0.84 10.48
CA ASN A 52 32.73 -0.98 11.89
C ASN A 52 31.55 -0.97 12.88
N GLY A 53 30.34 -0.58 12.45
CA GLY A 53 29.11 -0.58 13.24
C GLY A 53 28.16 -1.76 12.98
N GLY A 54 28.53 -2.73 12.12
CA GLY A 54 27.72 -3.89 11.78
C GLY A 54 27.52 -4.07 10.27
N SER A 55 26.74 -5.11 9.91
CA SER A 55 26.41 -5.43 8.52
C SER A 55 24.92 -5.23 8.26
N VAL A 56 24.59 -4.70 7.08
CA VAL A 56 23.23 -4.51 6.57
C VAL A 56 23.10 -5.20 5.22
N SER A 57 22.03 -5.98 5.06
CA SER A 57 21.69 -6.61 3.78
C SER A 57 20.49 -5.88 3.19
N PHE A 58 20.54 -5.56 1.90
CA PHE A 58 19.42 -4.94 1.18
C PHE A 58 19.07 -5.73 -0.07
N SER A 59 17.79 -5.61 -0.45
CA SER A 59 17.18 -6.45 -1.47
C SER A 59 16.20 -5.59 -2.28
N VAL A 60 16.32 -5.58 -3.61
CA VAL A 60 15.51 -4.78 -4.55
C VAL A 60 14.89 -5.69 -5.62
N GLY A 61 13.58 -5.56 -5.83
CA GLY A 61 12.84 -6.23 -6.90
C GLY A 61 11.96 -7.39 -6.44
N GLN A 62 10.67 -7.29 -6.74
CA GLN A 62 9.68 -8.35 -6.64
C GLN A 62 9.61 -9.06 -8.00
N MET A 63 9.98 -10.34 -8.09
CA MET A 63 10.03 -11.06 -9.37
C MET A 63 8.69 -11.65 -9.83
N MET A 64 7.67 -11.70 -8.95
CA MET A 64 6.35 -12.24 -9.29
C MET A 64 5.26 -11.38 -8.64
N TYR A 65 4.39 -10.78 -9.47
CA TYR A 65 3.07 -10.31 -9.06
C TYR A 65 2.07 -11.00 -9.98
N GLN A 66 1.14 -11.75 -9.40
CA GLN A 66 0.02 -12.32 -10.14
C GLN A 66 -1.23 -11.59 -9.68
N THR A 67 -1.80 -10.78 -10.55
CA THR A 67 -3.12 -10.19 -10.31
C THR A 67 -4.15 -11.16 -10.87
N ARG A 68 -4.98 -11.74 -9.99
CA ARG A 68 -6.14 -12.53 -10.40
C ARG A 68 -7.37 -11.62 -10.34
N THR A 69 -7.92 -11.33 -11.50
CA THR A 69 -9.16 -10.56 -11.68
C THR A 69 -10.35 -11.53 -11.70
N GLY A 70 -11.19 -11.44 -10.67
CA GLY A 70 -12.56 -11.99 -10.66
C GLY A 70 -13.59 -10.93 -11.05
N THR A 71 -14.86 -11.31 -11.18
CA THR A 71 -15.95 -10.43 -11.63
C THR A 71 -16.16 -9.18 -10.77
N ASN A 72 -15.85 -9.22 -9.46
CA ASN A 72 -15.99 -8.09 -8.53
C ASN A 72 -14.75 -7.86 -7.64
N GLU A 73 -13.68 -8.65 -7.78
CA GLU A 73 -12.55 -8.65 -6.83
C GLU A 73 -11.23 -8.85 -7.57
N THR A 74 -10.21 -8.11 -7.14
CA THR A 74 -8.83 -8.28 -7.62
C THR A 74 -7.95 -8.63 -6.44
N ALA A 75 -7.36 -9.82 -6.47
CA ALA A 75 -6.33 -10.23 -5.53
C ALA A 75 -4.97 -10.16 -6.23
N ALA A 76 -4.04 -9.39 -5.65
CA ALA A 76 -2.67 -9.32 -6.11
C ALA A 76 -1.77 -10.08 -5.13
N GLU A 77 -1.05 -11.07 -5.62
CA GLU A 77 -0.01 -11.77 -4.85
C GLU A 77 1.25 -10.90 -4.77
N GLY A 78 1.80 -10.70 -3.56
CA GLY A 78 3.02 -9.91 -3.35
C GLY A 78 2.96 -8.99 -2.12
N VAL A 79 3.80 -7.96 -2.10
CA VAL A 79 3.78 -6.91 -1.06
C VAL A 79 2.71 -5.90 -1.43
N GLN A 80 1.83 -5.54 -0.48
CA GLN A 80 0.84 -4.50 -0.67
C GLN A 80 1.55 -3.17 -0.92
N GLN A 81 1.67 -2.76 -2.19
CA GLN A 81 2.15 -1.42 -2.51
C GLN A 81 1.05 -0.43 -2.13
N PRO A 82 1.27 0.48 -1.16
CA PRO A 82 0.33 1.55 -0.91
C PRO A 82 0.17 2.35 -2.19
N TYR A 83 -1.08 2.61 -2.57
CA TYR A 83 -1.37 3.56 -3.62
C TYR A 83 -0.99 4.95 -3.12
N GLU A 84 0.22 5.39 -3.44
CA GLU A 84 0.62 6.75 -3.13
C GLU A 84 -0.10 7.69 -4.08
N ILE A 85 -1.18 8.31 -3.59
CA ILE A 85 -1.78 9.50 -4.22
C ILE A 85 -0.77 10.63 -4.01
N SER A 86 0.29 10.63 -4.83
CA SER A 86 1.21 11.75 -4.91
C SER A 86 0.43 12.91 -5.51
N VAL A 87 0.02 13.85 -4.66
CA VAL A 87 -0.39 15.18 -5.09
C VAL A 87 0.88 15.79 -5.70
N LEU A 88 0.97 15.81 -7.03
CA LEU A 88 2.05 16.49 -7.74
C LEU A 88 1.99 17.97 -7.38
N SER A 89 2.78 18.34 -6.37
CA SER A 89 2.95 19.69 -5.83
C SER A 89 1.65 20.46 -5.57
N VAL A 90 1.32 20.61 -4.28
CA VAL A 90 0.94 21.96 -3.82
C VAL A 90 2.14 22.83 -4.19
N ILE A 91 1.97 23.79 -5.10
CA ILE A 91 2.95 24.85 -5.23
C ILE A 91 2.88 25.58 -3.88
N GLU A 92 3.79 25.25 -2.97
CA GLU A 92 4.09 26.11 -1.83
C GLU A 92 4.45 27.49 -2.41
N GLY A 93 3.53 28.42 -2.26
CA GLY A 93 3.59 29.70 -2.97
C GLY A 93 2.29 30.47 -2.95
N VAL A 94 1.31 30.07 -2.14
CA VAL A 94 0.15 30.91 -1.83
C VAL A 94 0.13 31.19 -0.34
N GLU A 95 1.13 31.97 0.10
CA GLU A 95 0.97 32.72 1.34
C GLU A 95 -0.26 33.62 1.18
N GLY A 96 -1.36 33.27 1.85
CA GLY A 96 -2.57 34.10 1.96
C GLY A 96 -3.86 33.57 1.33
N ILE A 97 -3.92 32.37 0.74
CA ILE A 97 -5.19 31.82 0.21
C ILE A 97 -5.42 30.42 0.76
N ASN A 98 -6.44 30.26 1.60
CA ASN A 98 -6.91 28.96 2.09
C ASN A 98 -7.84 28.30 1.04
N LEU A 99 -7.29 27.96 -0.13
CA LEU A 99 -8.04 27.31 -1.21
C LEU A 99 -7.90 25.79 -1.06
N ILE A 100 -9.01 25.12 -0.76
CA ILE A 100 -9.07 23.67 -0.72
C ILE A 100 -9.74 23.16 -2.00
N VAL A 101 -8.95 22.57 -2.89
CA VAL A 101 -9.48 21.84 -4.05
C VAL A 101 -9.26 20.34 -3.87
N GLN A 102 -10.33 19.56 -4.04
CA GLN A 102 -10.35 18.09 -3.93
C GLN A 102 -10.90 17.47 -5.22
N ALA A 103 -10.42 16.27 -5.57
CA ALA A 103 -10.85 15.55 -6.76
C ALA A 103 -11.18 14.09 -6.41
N PHE A 104 -12.38 13.61 -6.77
CA PHE A 104 -12.84 12.25 -6.47
C PHE A 104 -13.78 11.68 -7.55
N PRO A 105 -13.87 10.34 -7.68
CA PRO A 105 -12.96 9.34 -7.11
C PRO A 105 -11.60 9.32 -7.85
N ASN A 106 -10.53 8.93 -7.15
CA ASN A 106 -9.23 8.62 -7.76
C ASN A 106 -8.78 7.25 -7.22
N PRO A 107 -8.73 6.18 -8.04
CA PRO A 107 -8.92 6.15 -9.51
C PRO A 107 -10.35 6.46 -9.98
N THR A 108 -10.50 7.00 -11.19
CA THR A 108 -11.80 7.34 -11.82
C THR A 108 -12.13 6.41 -13.01
N SER A 109 -13.41 6.11 -13.23
CA SER A 109 -13.92 5.37 -14.40
C SER A 109 -14.62 6.29 -15.40
N ASP A 110 -15.67 7.00 -14.94
CA ASP A 110 -16.63 7.69 -15.79
C ASP A 110 -16.60 9.20 -15.61
N TYR A 111 -16.53 9.65 -14.35
CA TYR A 111 -16.54 11.06 -13.99
C TYR A 111 -15.57 11.33 -12.85
N LEU A 112 -15.01 12.53 -12.86
CA LEU A 112 -14.23 13.09 -11.77
C LEU A 112 -14.88 14.40 -11.33
N THR A 113 -15.15 14.52 -10.04
CA THR A 113 -15.71 15.73 -9.45
C THR A 113 -14.60 16.57 -8.82
N ILE A 114 -14.53 17.85 -9.17
CA ILE A 114 -13.70 18.85 -8.51
C ILE A 114 -14.57 19.63 -7.53
N ASN A 115 -14.18 19.63 -6.26
CA ASN A 115 -14.78 20.46 -5.22
C ASN A 115 -13.82 21.58 -4.80
N ILE A 116 -14.32 22.81 -4.82
CA ILE A 116 -13.64 24.03 -4.37
C ILE A 116 -14.31 24.52 -3.09
N LEU A 117 -13.55 24.58 -2.01
CA LEU A 117 -13.99 25.06 -0.71
C LEU A 117 -13.20 26.33 -0.35
N ASP A 118 -13.88 27.24 0.35
CA ASP A 118 -13.32 28.46 0.94
C ASP A 118 -12.63 29.40 -0.07
N TYR A 119 -13.15 29.47 -1.31
CA TYR A 119 -12.60 30.32 -2.36
C TYR A 119 -13.64 30.81 -3.37
N GLU A 120 -13.41 32.00 -3.92
CA GLU A 120 -14.28 32.60 -4.95
C GLU A 120 -14.05 31.95 -6.32
N ILE A 121 -15.11 31.47 -6.96
CA ILE A 121 -15.03 30.73 -8.23
C ILE A 121 -14.81 31.65 -9.44
N SER A 122 -14.82 32.97 -9.24
CA SER A 122 -14.70 33.92 -10.34
C SER A 122 -13.38 33.76 -11.10
N ASN A 123 -13.51 33.62 -12.42
CA ASN A 123 -12.39 33.48 -13.36
C ASN A 123 -11.50 32.24 -13.13
N LEU A 124 -12.05 31.18 -12.54
CA LEU A 124 -11.39 29.89 -12.46
C LEU A 124 -11.58 29.07 -13.74
N THR A 125 -10.52 28.38 -14.13
CA THR A 125 -10.52 27.44 -15.25
C THR A 125 -9.86 26.15 -14.80
N TYR A 126 -10.30 25.03 -15.35
CA TYR A 126 -9.58 23.78 -15.24
C TYR A 126 -9.03 23.37 -16.61
N GLN A 127 -7.87 22.75 -16.59
CA GLN A 127 -7.22 22.18 -17.77
C GLN A 127 -6.87 20.72 -17.49
N LEU A 128 -7.29 19.84 -18.39
CA LEU A 128 -7.01 18.41 -18.36
C LEU A 128 -5.94 18.08 -19.40
N TYR A 129 -4.91 17.37 -18.98
CA TYR A 129 -3.78 16.96 -19.81
C TYR A 129 -3.58 15.45 -19.75
N ASP A 130 -3.08 14.86 -20.85
CA ASP A 130 -2.46 13.53 -20.78
C ASP A 130 -1.07 13.61 -20.12
N ILE A 131 -0.47 12.44 -19.88
CA ILE A 131 0.86 12.34 -19.26
C ILE A 131 1.99 12.89 -20.15
N GLN A 132 1.77 13.04 -21.45
CA GLN A 132 2.69 13.68 -22.40
C GLN A 132 2.55 15.21 -22.40
N GLY A 133 1.59 15.76 -21.65
CA GLY A 133 1.34 17.20 -21.57
C GLY A 133 0.45 17.75 -22.69
N LYS A 134 -0.21 16.90 -23.47
CA LYS A 134 -1.22 17.32 -24.46
C LYS A 134 -2.47 17.80 -23.74
N LEU A 135 -2.95 18.99 -24.09
CA LEU A 135 -4.22 19.52 -23.58
C LEU A 135 -5.40 18.76 -24.19
N ILE A 136 -6.25 18.18 -23.33
CA ILE A 136 -7.45 17.42 -23.69
C ILE A 136 -8.71 18.28 -23.53
N LYS A 137 -8.84 18.95 -22.38
CA LYS A 137 -9.97 19.84 -22.07
C LYS A 137 -9.48 21.12 -21.40
N ASN A 138 -10.13 22.23 -21.71
CA ASN A 138 -9.93 23.52 -21.06
C ASN A 138 -11.29 24.20 -20.92
N GLN A 139 -11.78 24.34 -19.69
CA GLN A 139 -13.12 24.87 -19.43
C GLN A 139 -13.13 25.77 -18.19
N GLN A 140 -14.06 26.71 -18.18
CA GLN A 140 -14.31 27.56 -17.02
C GLN A 140 -15.04 26.77 -15.93
N ILE A 141 -14.64 26.98 -14.68
CA ILE A 141 -15.33 26.48 -13.51
C ILE A 141 -16.41 27.51 -13.15
N ILE A 142 -17.67 27.08 -13.17
CA ILE A 142 -18.84 27.95 -12.91
C ILE A 142 -19.50 27.68 -11.56
N SER A 143 -19.18 26.55 -10.92
CA SER A 143 -19.77 26.08 -9.67
C SER A 143 -18.70 25.49 -8.74
N SER A 144 -18.98 25.51 -7.43
CA SER A 144 -18.07 24.98 -6.40
C SER A 144 -17.79 23.49 -6.57
N GLN A 145 -18.78 22.78 -7.10
CA GLN A 145 -18.67 21.41 -7.55
C GLN A 145 -18.75 21.37 -9.08
N THR A 146 -17.74 20.82 -9.73
CA THR A 146 -17.68 20.68 -11.19
C THR A 146 -17.35 19.24 -11.56
N ASP A 147 -18.22 18.62 -12.36
CA ASP A 147 -18.02 17.26 -12.86
C ASP A 147 -17.30 17.28 -14.21
N ILE A 148 -16.30 16.42 -14.34
CA ILE A 148 -15.50 16.25 -15.54
C ILE A 148 -15.76 14.84 -16.07
N GLU A 149 -16.33 14.77 -17.27
CA GLU A 149 -16.52 13.51 -17.97
C GLU A 149 -15.17 12.92 -18.41
N MET A 150 -14.91 11.69 -17.94
CA MET A 150 -13.70 10.88 -18.18
C MET A 150 -13.99 9.61 -18.98
N SER A 151 -15.26 9.21 -19.13
CA SER A 151 -15.74 7.99 -19.81
C SER A 151 -15.11 7.75 -21.18
N ASN A 152 -15.00 8.81 -22.00
CA ASN A 152 -14.47 8.75 -23.37
C ASN A 152 -12.93 8.72 -23.46
N LEU A 153 -12.23 8.75 -22.32
CA LEU A 153 -10.77 8.73 -22.25
C LEU A 153 -10.27 7.30 -22.02
N VAL A 154 -9.14 6.97 -22.64
CA VAL A 154 -8.51 5.66 -22.45
C VAL A 154 -7.96 5.52 -21.03
N PRO A 155 -7.89 4.30 -20.46
CA PRO A 155 -7.22 4.06 -19.17
C PRO A 155 -5.76 4.54 -19.22
N ALA A 156 -5.43 5.55 -18.42
CA ALA A 156 -4.12 6.20 -18.38
C ALA A 156 -4.01 7.14 -17.17
N THR A 157 -2.83 7.72 -16.99
CA THR A 157 -2.64 8.83 -16.05
C THR A 157 -2.91 10.16 -16.74
N TYR A 158 -3.64 11.04 -16.06
CA TYR A 158 -3.96 12.39 -16.49
C TYR A 158 -3.54 13.42 -15.45
N ILE A 159 -3.35 14.66 -15.88
CA ILE A 159 -3.06 15.79 -15.00
C ILE A 159 -4.18 16.82 -15.14
N ILE A 160 -4.75 17.25 -14.02
CA ILE A 160 -5.68 18.38 -13.98
C ILE A 160 -5.01 19.56 -13.30
N ARG A 161 -5.12 20.74 -13.91
CA ARG A 161 -4.69 22.00 -13.32
C ARG A 161 -5.90 22.89 -13.11
N VAL A 162 -6.03 23.44 -11.91
CA VAL A 162 -6.97 24.54 -11.63
C VAL A 162 -6.17 25.84 -11.66
N MET A 163 -6.64 26.78 -12.47
CA MET A 163 -5.96 28.03 -12.77
C MET A 163 -6.88 29.22 -12.57
N GLN A 164 -6.29 30.33 -12.12
CA GLN A 164 -6.93 31.64 -12.18
C GLN A 164 -6.11 32.52 -13.10
N LYS A 165 -6.71 32.98 -14.20
CA LYS A 165 -6.01 33.66 -15.30
C LYS A 165 -4.84 32.80 -15.80
N SER A 166 -3.60 33.29 -15.71
CA SER A 166 -2.38 32.58 -16.12
C SER A 166 -1.66 31.85 -14.97
N ARG A 167 -2.18 31.92 -13.73
CA ARG A 167 -1.55 31.33 -12.55
C ARG A 167 -2.17 29.97 -12.24
N THR A 168 -1.33 28.96 -12.07
CA THR A 168 -1.77 27.66 -11.54
C THR A 168 -1.97 27.75 -10.04
N LEU A 169 -3.16 27.40 -9.58
CA LEU A 169 -3.52 27.36 -8.16
C LEU A 169 -3.23 25.98 -7.56
N LYS A 170 -3.64 24.92 -8.24
CA LYS A 170 -3.42 23.54 -7.81
C LYS A 170 -3.38 22.58 -8.98
N SER A 171 -2.62 21.49 -8.84
CA SER A 171 -2.55 20.41 -9.81
C SER A 171 -2.86 19.05 -9.17
N PHE A 172 -3.47 18.15 -9.93
CA PHE A 172 -3.84 16.81 -9.51
C PHE A 172 -3.37 15.79 -10.52
N LYS A 173 -2.80 14.69 -10.04
CA LYS A 173 -2.59 13.48 -10.84
C LYS A 173 -3.80 12.58 -10.67
N ILE A 174 -4.43 12.20 -11.78
CA ILE A 174 -5.62 11.36 -11.81
C ILE A 174 -5.26 10.08 -12.53
N ILE A 175 -5.67 8.94 -11.97
CA ILE A 175 -5.49 7.65 -12.62
C ILE A 175 -6.84 7.14 -13.07
N LYS A 176 -6.96 6.86 -14.38
CA LYS A 176 -8.17 6.30 -14.99
C LYS A 176 -7.98 4.81 -15.23
N ASN A 177 -8.93 4.01 -14.75
CA ASN A 177 -9.00 2.56 -15.00
C ASN A 177 -9.83 2.22 -16.25
#